data_AF-A0A919P992-F1
#
_entry.id   AF-A0A919P992-F1
#
_cell.length_a   1.000
_cell.length_b   1.000
_cell.length_c   1.000
_cell.angle_alpha   90.00
_cell.angle_beta   90.00
_cell.angle_gamma   90.00
#
_symmetry.space_group_name_H-M   'P 1'
#
loop_
_entity.id
_entity.type
_entity.pdbx_description
1 polymer ?
#
loop_
_entity_poly.entity_id
_entity_poly.type
_entity_poly.pdbx_seq_one_letter_code
_entity_poly.pdbx_strand_id
1 'polypeptide(L)'
;MTSWRNISVDRGAMGVHTLAELVGAWGHHVSRLEREARAHPAAGSRERADVWGVYDLIAANYLRDVLEPLMQALGDRERADMRSALDAVDQRFLGFTVPDVHKIVQRIDGGGPRSAWWWNRIPERGPVLDDVAYMLPPGDPDEAG
;
A
#
# COMPACT_ATOMS: atom_id res chain seq x y z
N MET A 1 -10.19 -8.82 29.72
CA MET A 1 -9.69 -7.75 28.84
C MET A 1 -9.64 -8.31 27.43
N THR A 2 -10.36 -7.71 26.50
CA THR A 2 -10.44 -8.19 25.11
C THR A 2 -9.26 -7.63 24.33
N SER A 3 -8.40 -8.51 23.82
CA SER A 3 -7.28 -8.12 22.95
C SER A 3 -7.82 -7.61 21.62
N TRP A 4 -7.30 -6.48 21.11
CA TRP A 4 -7.68 -5.95 19.78
C TRP A 4 -7.51 -6.98 18.68
N ARG A 5 -6.55 -7.90 18.85
CA ARG A 5 -6.25 -8.99 17.92
C ARG A 5 -7.45 -9.90 17.63
N ASN A 6 -8.42 -9.98 18.54
CA ASN A 6 -9.60 -10.85 18.42
C ASN A 6 -10.88 -10.08 18.06
N ILE A 7 -10.80 -8.76 17.85
CA ILE A 7 -11.95 -7.97 17.44
C ILE A 7 -12.25 -8.27 15.98
N SER A 8 -13.40 -8.89 15.72
CA SER A 8 -13.90 -9.15 14.37
C SER A 8 -14.62 -7.94 13.80
N VAL A 9 -14.39 -7.67 12.52
CA VAL A 9 -15.05 -6.64 11.74
C VAL A 9 -15.65 -7.27 10.48
N ASP A 10 -16.92 -7.00 10.23
CA ASP A 10 -17.58 -7.36 8.97
C ASP A 10 -17.32 -6.27 7.94
N ARG A 11 -16.77 -6.67 6.80
CA ARG A 11 -16.41 -5.79 5.69
C ARG A 11 -17.20 -6.12 4.41
N GLY A 12 -18.35 -6.78 4.54
CA GLY A 12 -19.23 -7.11 3.43
C GLY A 12 -18.55 -8.04 2.44
N ALA A 13 -18.14 -7.52 1.28
CA ALA A 13 -17.48 -8.30 0.22
C ALA A 13 -16.15 -8.95 0.65
N MET A 14 -15.47 -8.40 1.65
CA MET A 14 -14.25 -9.03 2.20
C MET A 14 -14.56 -10.08 3.28
N GLY A 15 -15.81 -10.18 3.75
CA GLY A 15 -16.18 -11.06 4.84
C GLY A 15 -15.78 -10.54 6.22
N VAL A 16 -15.77 -11.45 7.19
CA VAL A 16 -15.43 -11.17 8.58
C VAL A 16 -13.96 -11.45 8.82
N HIS A 17 -13.24 -10.44 9.28
CA HIS A 17 -11.83 -10.54 9.64
C HIS A 17 -11.58 -10.01 11.03
N THR A 18 -10.60 -10.57 11.73
CA THR A 18 -10.04 -9.96 12.92
C THR A 18 -9.13 -8.79 12.57
N LEU A 19 -8.96 -7.84 13.48
CA LEU A 19 -7.99 -6.75 13.29
C LEU A 19 -6.56 -7.29 13.13
N ALA A 20 -6.20 -8.39 13.80
CA ALA A 20 -4.89 -9.01 13.63
C ALA A 20 -4.67 -9.54 12.20
N GLU A 21 -5.69 -10.16 11.60
CA GLU A 21 -5.63 -10.62 10.21
C GLU A 21 -5.47 -9.45 9.24
N LEU A 22 -6.16 -8.33 9.45
CA LEU A 22 -6.02 -7.15 8.60
C LEU A 22 -4.63 -6.51 8.71
N VAL A 23 -4.09 -6.39 9.94
CA VAL A 23 -2.70 -5.92 10.15
C VAL A 23 -1.70 -6.89 9.52
N GLY A 24 -1.92 -8.20 9.68
CA GLY A 24 -1.10 -9.24 9.05
C GLY A 24 -1.14 -9.19 7.53
N ALA A 25 -2.31 -8.94 6.93
CA ALA A 25 -2.49 -8.77 5.51
C ALA A 25 -1.75 -7.53 4.99
N TRP A 26 -1.78 -6.40 5.72
CA TRP A 26 -0.98 -5.22 5.38
C TRP A 26 0.52 -5.55 5.41
N GLY A 27 0.98 -6.21 6.48
CA GLY A 27 2.36 -6.68 6.59
C GLY A 27 2.78 -7.63 5.46
N HIS A 28 1.89 -8.52 5.04
CA HIS A 28 2.14 -9.43 3.92
C HIS A 28 2.30 -8.67 2.60
N HIS A 29 1.40 -7.73 2.31
CA HIS A 29 1.48 -6.92 1.09
C HIS A 29 2.77 -6.09 1.05
N VAL A 30 3.09 -5.39 2.14
CA VAL A 30 4.34 -4.63 2.27
C VAL A 30 5.56 -5.52 2.05
N SER A 31 5.58 -6.72 2.64
CA SER A 31 6.68 -7.68 2.49
C SER A 31 6.84 -8.19 1.06
N ARG A 32 5.73 -8.44 0.36
CA ARG A 32 5.73 -8.88 -1.04
C ARG A 32 6.18 -7.76 -1.96
N LEU A 33 5.63 -6.56 -1.83
CA LEU A 33 6.03 -5.37 -2.59
C LEU A 33 7.51 -5.07 -2.43
N GLU A 34 8.03 -5.11 -1.20
CA GLU A 34 9.46 -4.91 -0.95
C GLU A 34 10.31 -5.99 -1.64
N ARG A 35 9.87 -7.26 -1.58
CA ARG A 35 10.58 -8.35 -2.25
C ARG A 35 10.63 -8.14 -3.76
N GLU A 36 9.52 -7.79 -4.39
CA GLU A 36 9.49 -7.50 -5.83
C GLU A 36 10.37 -6.30 -6.18
N ALA A 37 10.32 -5.22 -5.38
CA ALA A 37 11.18 -4.06 -5.55
C ALA A 37 12.68 -4.40 -5.43
N ARG A 38 13.06 -5.37 -4.59
CA ARG A 38 14.45 -5.81 -4.42
C ARG A 38 14.90 -6.86 -5.43
N ALA A 39 14.00 -7.74 -5.88
CA ALA A 39 14.33 -8.87 -6.74
C ALA A 39 14.34 -8.52 -8.24
N HIS A 40 13.81 -7.37 -8.63
CA HIS A 40 13.72 -6.97 -10.03
C HIS A 40 15.12 -6.71 -10.63
N PRO A 41 15.54 -7.43 -11.69
CA PRO A 41 16.69 -7.03 -12.49
C PRO A 41 16.40 -5.69 -13.17
N ALA A 42 17.44 -4.89 -13.45
CA ALA A 42 17.31 -3.52 -13.94
C ALA A 42 16.62 -3.35 -15.32
N ALA A 43 16.16 -4.43 -15.98
CA ALA A 43 15.36 -4.36 -17.20
C ALA A 43 14.60 -5.68 -17.44
N GLY A 44 13.30 -5.62 -17.72
CA GLY A 44 12.62 -6.63 -18.55
C GLY A 44 11.77 -7.72 -17.87
N SER A 45 11.32 -7.60 -16.62
CA SER A 45 10.61 -8.70 -15.92
C SER A 45 9.10 -8.80 -16.14
N ARG A 46 8.54 -8.06 -17.10
CA ARG A 46 7.07 -7.98 -17.30
C ARG A 46 6.42 -9.28 -17.76
N GLU A 47 7.22 -10.24 -18.22
CA GLU A 47 6.76 -11.54 -18.70
C GLU A 47 6.42 -12.54 -17.59
N ARG A 48 6.71 -12.22 -16.32
CA ARG A 48 6.35 -13.10 -15.19
C ARG A 48 4.92 -12.79 -14.71
N ALA A 49 4.01 -13.73 -14.94
CA ALA A 49 2.58 -13.62 -14.59
C ALA A 49 2.26 -13.43 -13.09
N ASP A 50 3.24 -13.57 -12.18
CA ASP A 50 3.08 -13.46 -10.71
C ASP A 50 3.80 -12.22 -10.12
N VAL A 51 4.17 -11.26 -10.96
CA VAL A 51 4.84 -10.03 -10.49
C VAL A 51 3.81 -9.03 -9.99
N TRP A 52 4.01 -8.51 -8.77
CA TRP A 52 3.16 -7.48 -8.21
C TRP A 52 3.49 -6.10 -8.80
N GLY A 53 2.46 -5.47 -9.37
CA GLY A 53 2.54 -4.21 -10.08
C GLY A 53 1.83 -3.07 -9.34
N VAL A 54 1.56 -1.97 -10.06
CA VAL A 54 0.94 -0.77 -9.45
C VAL A 54 -0.44 -1.03 -8.86
N TYR A 55 -1.24 -1.93 -9.43
CA TYR A 55 -2.55 -2.29 -8.88
C TYR A 55 -2.47 -3.04 -7.56
N ASP A 56 -1.41 -3.83 -7.33
CA ASP A 56 -1.17 -4.48 -6.03
C ASP A 56 -0.78 -3.46 -4.96
N LEU A 57 -0.01 -2.42 -5.32
CA LEU A 57 0.25 -1.29 -4.42
C LEU A 57 -1.05 -0.55 -4.06
N ILE A 58 -1.92 -0.30 -5.05
CA ILE A 58 -3.23 0.33 -4.85
C ILE A 58 -4.08 -0.52 -3.88
N ALA A 59 -4.18 -1.83 -4.11
CA ALA A 59 -4.90 -2.75 -3.22
C ALA A 59 -4.35 -2.73 -1.79
N ALA A 60 -3.02 -2.70 -1.64
CA ALA A 60 -2.37 -2.60 -0.33
C ALA A 60 -2.70 -1.27 0.37
N ASN A 61 -2.73 -0.15 -0.35
CA ASN A 61 -3.10 1.15 0.18
C ASN A 61 -4.57 1.21 0.64
N TYR A 62 -5.49 0.57 -0.09
CA TYR A 62 -6.88 0.42 0.35
C TYR A 62 -7.00 -0.36 1.65
N LEU A 63 -6.19 -1.41 1.84
CA LEU A 63 -6.16 -2.14 3.11
C LEU A 63 -5.71 -1.24 4.27
N ARG A 64 -4.74 -0.35 4.02
CA ARG A 64 -4.30 0.63 5.03
C ARG A 64 -5.36 1.70 5.32
N ASP A 65 -6.16 2.10 4.32
CA ASP A 65 -7.35 2.95 4.48
C ASP A 65 -8.41 2.29 5.37
N VAL A 66 -8.55 0.96 5.32
CA VAL A 66 -9.47 0.21 6.20
C VAL A 66 -8.96 0.20 7.64
N LEU A 67 -7.66 0.02 7.85
CA LEU A 67 -7.07 -0.12 9.18
C LEU A 67 -7.11 1.18 10.00
N GLU A 68 -6.96 2.34 9.35
CA GLU A 68 -6.92 3.63 10.05
C GLU A 68 -8.20 3.92 10.87
N PRO A 69 -9.42 3.93 10.30
CA PRO A 69 -10.63 4.20 11.07
C PRO A 69 -10.92 3.12 12.12
N LEU A 70 -10.59 1.85 11.84
CA LEU A 70 -10.78 0.76 12.80
C LEU A 70 -9.95 0.96 14.06
N MET A 71 -8.70 1.39 13.91
CA MET A 71 -7.83 1.73 15.04
C MET A 71 -8.33 2.97 15.80
N GLN A 72 -8.86 3.99 15.11
CA GLN A 72 -9.43 5.17 15.77
C GLN A 72 -10.70 4.83 16.58
N ALA A 73 -11.40 3.74 16.24
CA ALA A 73 -12.54 3.24 17.00
C ALA A 73 -12.16 2.44 18.27
N LEU A 74 -10.87 2.10 18.45
CA LEU A 74 -10.40 1.38 19.64
C LEU A 74 -10.26 2.30 20.86
N GLY A 75 -10.38 1.72 22.05
CA GLY A 75 -9.96 2.35 23.31
C GLY A 75 -8.46 2.60 23.34
N ASP A 76 -8.01 3.54 24.19
CA ASP A 76 -6.63 4.06 24.17
C ASP A 76 -5.56 2.98 24.28
N ARG A 77 -5.77 1.97 25.13
CA ARG A 77 -4.82 0.88 25.33
C ARG A 77 -4.71 0.00 24.09
N GLU A 78 -5.83 -0.46 23.57
CA GLU A 78 -5.90 -1.29 22.37
C GLU A 78 -5.37 -0.55 21.14
N ARG A 79 -5.69 0.75 21.02
CA ARG A 79 -5.19 1.64 19.98
C ARG A 79 -3.67 1.75 20.02
N ALA A 80 -3.09 1.96 21.20
CA ALA A 80 -1.64 2.05 21.35
C ALA A 80 -0.92 0.73 20.99
N ASP A 81 -1.46 -0.42 21.40
CA ASP A 81 -0.89 -1.73 21.06
C ASP A 81 -0.99 -2.01 19.56
N MET A 82 -2.15 -1.73 18.94
CA MET A 82 -2.32 -1.86 17.48
C MET A 82 -1.42 -0.89 16.70
N ARG A 83 -1.30 0.36 17.15
CA ARG A 83 -0.40 1.37 16.57
C ARG A 83 1.04 0.87 16.57
N SER A 84 1.53 0.32 17.69
CA SER A 84 2.89 -0.22 17.75
C SER A 84 3.11 -1.37 16.76
N ALA A 85 2.11 -2.22 16.52
CA ALA A 85 2.19 -3.29 15.54
C ALA A 85 2.19 -2.75 14.10
N LEU A 86 1.36 -1.75 13.82
CA LEU A 86 1.30 -1.08 12.51
C LEU A 86 2.57 -0.29 12.21
N ASP A 87 3.13 0.42 13.19
CA ASP A 87 4.29 1.28 12.98
C ASP A 87 5.50 0.48 12.46
N ALA A 88 5.69 -0.76 12.93
CA ALA A 88 6.74 -1.63 12.40
C ALA A 88 6.57 -1.92 10.89
N VAL A 89 5.32 -2.15 10.46
CA VAL A 89 5.00 -2.40 9.05
C VAL A 89 5.07 -1.12 8.23
N ASP A 90 4.55 -0.01 8.76
CA ASP A 90 4.54 1.31 8.12
C ASP A 90 5.99 1.82 7.93
N GLN A 91 6.88 1.63 8.92
CA GLN A 91 8.31 1.96 8.79
C GLN A 91 9.01 1.11 7.73
N ARG A 92 8.66 -0.18 7.64
CA ARG A 92 9.17 -1.05 6.57
C ARG A 92 8.73 -0.56 5.21
N PHE A 93 7.46 -0.19 5.05
CA PHE A 93 6.93 0.39 3.81
C PHE A 93 7.64 1.69 3.45
N LEU A 94 7.88 2.58 4.41
CA LEU A 94 8.65 3.80 4.20
C LEU A 94 10.09 3.52 3.76
N GLY A 95 10.71 2.44 4.24
CA GLY A 95 12.11 2.09 4.00
C GLY A 95 12.47 1.68 2.58
N PHE A 96 11.51 1.33 1.72
CA PHE A 96 11.76 1.01 0.30
C PHE A 96 10.94 1.87 -0.68
N THR A 97 10.17 2.82 -0.17
CA THR A 97 9.38 3.75 -0.97
C THR A 97 9.96 5.15 -0.91
N VAL A 98 9.58 5.97 -1.89
CA VAL A 98 9.89 7.40 -1.97
C VAL A 98 8.59 8.20 -2.16
N PRO A 99 8.60 9.53 -1.95
CA PRO A 99 7.42 10.34 -2.22
C PRO A 99 6.98 10.25 -3.68
N ASP A 100 5.70 9.92 -3.91
CA ASP A 100 5.04 10.05 -5.22
C ASP A 100 4.63 11.52 -5.42
N VAL A 101 5.61 12.35 -5.78
CA VAL A 101 5.45 13.80 -5.96
C VAL A 101 4.40 14.15 -7.01
N HIS A 102 4.22 13.30 -8.02
CA HIS A 102 3.29 13.52 -9.12
C HIS A 102 1.94 12.82 -8.90
N LYS A 103 1.71 12.21 -7.73
CA LYS A 103 0.45 11.50 -7.39
C LYS A 103 0.04 10.48 -8.46
N ILE A 104 1.01 9.83 -9.09
CA ILE A 104 0.78 8.88 -10.17
C ILE A 104 -0.12 7.73 -9.70
N VAL A 105 0.14 7.17 -8.52
CA VAL A 105 -0.63 6.04 -7.98
C VAL A 105 -2.11 6.43 -7.83
N GLN A 106 -2.38 7.65 -7.36
CA GLN A 106 -3.75 8.16 -7.22
C GLN A 106 -4.41 8.41 -8.58
N ARG A 107 -3.66 8.92 -9.57
CA ARG A 107 -4.17 9.11 -10.93
C ARG A 107 -4.54 7.78 -11.59
N ILE A 108 -3.74 6.73 -11.39
CA ILE A 108 -4.01 5.37 -11.90
C ILE A 108 -5.21 4.74 -11.18
N ASP A 109 -5.34 4.93 -9.86
CA ASP A 109 -6.52 4.49 -9.09
C ASP A 109 -7.82 5.12 -9.65
N GLY A 110 -7.74 6.33 -10.22
CA GLY A 110 -8.90 7.07 -10.73
C GLY A 110 -9.85 7.54 -9.62
N GLY A 111 -9.51 7.26 -8.36
CA GLY A 111 -10.19 7.80 -7.19
C GLY A 111 -9.91 9.28 -7.01
N GLY A 112 -10.82 9.98 -6.33
CA GLY A 112 -10.60 11.37 -5.95
C GLY A 112 -9.36 11.56 -5.06
N PRO A 113 -8.96 12.81 -4.77
CA PRO A 113 -7.74 13.11 -4.01
C PRO A 113 -7.68 12.37 -2.67
N ARG A 114 -6.56 11.69 -2.40
CA ARG A 114 -6.32 11.00 -1.12
C ARG A 114 -5.23 11.69 -0.33
N SER A 115 -5.54 12.07 0.91
CA SER A 115 -4.62 12.79 1.80
C SER A 115 -3.71 11.89 2.63
N ALA A 116 -4.07 10.61 2.79
CA ALA A 116 -3.31 9.66 3.58
C ALA A 116 -1.88 9.49 3.04
N TRP A 117 -0.89 9.43 3.93
CA TRP A 117 0.51 9.50 3.55
C TRP A 117 0.95 8.27 2.72
N TRP A 118 0.37 7.08 2.93
CA TRP A 118 0.72 5.87 2.19
C TRP A 118 0.33 5.94 0.71
N TRP A 119 -0.72 6.69 0.36
CA TRP A 119 -1.08 7.00 -1.03
C TRP A 119 -0.13 7.98 -1.73
N ASN A 120 0.81 8.56 -0.99
CA ASN A 120 1.79 9.51 -1.49
C ASN A 120 3.18 8.87 -1.59
N ARG A 121 3.22 7.53 -1.72
CA ARG A 121 4.44 6.73 -1.74
C ARG A 121 4.42 5.78 -2.92
N ILE A 122 5.59 5.58 -3.51
CA ILE A 122 5.84 4.61 -4.57
C ILE A 122 7.17 3.91 -4.29
N PRO A 123 7.33 2.60 -4.59
CA PRO A 123 8.64 1.94 -4.51
C PRO A 123 9.69 2.67 -5.34
N GLU A 124 10.92 2.76 -4.83
CA GLU A 124 12.03 3.43 -5.52
C GLU A 124 12.45 2.70 -6.81
N ARG A 125 12.11 1.41 -6.92
CA ARG A 125 12.47 0.56 -8.07
C ARG A 125 11.54 -0.65 -8.16
N GLY A 126 11.67 -1.37 -9.27
CA GLY A 126 10.98 -2.62 -9.52
C GLY A 126 9.65 -2.44 -10.24
N PRO A 127 8.83 -3.50 -10.28
CA PRO A 127 7.76 -3.60 -11.27
C PRO A 127 6.66 -2.55 -11.10
N VAL A 128 6.40 -2.11 -9.86
CA VAL A 128 5.46 -1.00 -9.61
C VAL A 128 5.92 0.28 -10.31
N LEU A 129 7.22 0.61 -10.23
CA LEU A 129 7.75 1.82 -10.86
C LEU A 129 7.75 1.69 -12.39
N ASP A 130 8.07 0.49 -12.90
CA ASP A 130 8.05 0.19 -14.34
C ASP A 130 6.62 0.29 -14.91
N ASP A 131 5.63 -0.22 -14.19
CA ASP A 131 4.21 -0.09 -14.57
C ASP A 131 3.78 1.37 -14.61
N VAL A 132 4.18 2.14 -13.61
CA VAL A 132 3.93 3.58 -13.55
C VAL A 132 4.53 4.31 -14.75
N ALA A 133 5.80 4.05 -15.07
CA ALA A 133 6.47 4.66 -16.21
C ALA A 133 5.81 4.29 -17.55
N TYR A 134 5.22 3.10 -17.65
CA TYR A 134 4.52 2.65 -18.84
C TYR A 134 3.10 3.22 -18.98
N MET A 135 2.35 3.29 -17.88
CA MET A 135 0.95 3.76 -17.90
C MET A 135 0.85 5.27 -18.04
N LEU A 136 1.87 5.99 -17.59
CA LEU A 136 2.00 7.43 -17.75
C LEU A 136 3.38 7.72 -18.35
N PRO A 137 3.57 7.42 -19.65
CA PRO A 137 4.80 7.81 -20.32
C PRO A 137 4.97 9.32 -20.18
N PRO A 138 6.21 9.84 -20.15
CA PRO A 138 6.42 11.28 -20.17
C PRO A 138 5.57 11.88 -21.28
N GLY A 139 4.73 12.84 -20.93
CA GLY A 139 3.95 13.60 -21.91
C GLY A 139 4.91 14.17 -22.95
N ASP A 140 4.47 14.19 -24.20
CA ASP A 140 5.23 14.79 -25.30
C ASP A 140 5.75 16.16 -24.85
N PRO A 141 7.06 16.47 -25.02
CA PRO A 141 7.61 17.78 -24.66
C PRO A 141 6.95 18.95 -25.42
N ASP A 142 6.08 18.67 -26.39
CA ASP A 142 5.37 19.63 -27.23
C ASP A 142 4.05 20.18 -26.64
N GLU A 143 3.59 19.72 -25.46
CA GLU A 143 2.38 20.29 -24.82
C GLU A 143 2.65 21.46 -23.85
N ALA A 144 3.88 22.00 -23.84
CA ALA A 144 4.16 23.31 -23.25
C ALA A 144 4.11 24.41 -24.33
N GLY A 145 2.92 24.64 -24.89
CA GLY A 145 2.60 25.74 -25.79
C GLY A 145 1.92 26.90 -25.08
#